data_AF-A0A521IAG1-F1
#
_entry.id   AF-A0A521IAG1-F1
#
_cell.length_a   1.000
_cell.length_b   1.000
_cell.length_c   1.000
_cell.angle_alpha   90.00
_cell.angle_beta   90.00
_cell.angle_gamma   90.00
#
_symmetry.space_group_name_H-M   'P 1'
#
loop_
_entity.id
_entity.type
_entity.pdbx_description
1 polymer ?
#
loop_
_entity_poly.entity_id
_entity_poly.type
_entity_poly.pdbx_seq_one_letter_code
_entity_poly.pdbx_strand_id
1 'polypeptide(L)'
;MPQDLSQNAAAVGPLLETARGMTLVDAQLLKEGFRFVFENATLRKVILLKPRVYTDGAVIVDPINDVVVQFTVTTYDAAAYRQNDAQTKPLEETSIELPYSTWFFQGDYR
;
A
#
# COMPACT_ATOMS: atom_id res chain seq x y z
N MET A 1 10.26 1.05 23.58
CA MET A 1 8.91 0.52 23.89
C MET A 1 8.46 -0.23 22.66
N PRO A 2 7.97 -1.48 22.74
CA PRO A 2 7.45 -2.16 21.56
C PRO A 2 6.20 -1.39 21.12
N GLN A 3 6.32 -0.63 20.04
CA GLN A 3 5.14 -0.09 19.38
C GLN A 3 4.24 -1.28 19.08
N ASP A 4 2.97 -1.15 19.44
CA ASP A 4 2.00 -2.22 19.38
C ASP A 4 1.79 -2.64 17.92
N LEU A 5 2.58 -3.61 17.47
CA LEU A 5 2.64 -4.11 16.09
C LEU A 5 1.25 -4.57 15.59
N SER A 6 0.36 -4.91 16.53
CA SER A 6 -1.03 -5.25 16.27
C SER A 6 -1.84 -4.08 15.68
N GLN A 7 -1.52 -2.83 16.03
CA GLN A 7 -2.22 -1.63 15.54
C GLN A 7 -1.89 -1.32 14.07
N ASN A 8 -0.64 -1.58 13.65
CA ASN A 8 -0.22 -1.39 12.26
C ASN A 8 -0.81 -2.48 11.34
N ALA A 9 -0.81 -3.74 11.77
CA ALA A 9 -1.47 -4.82 11.03
C ALA A 9 -2.99 -4.62 10.94
N ALA A 10 -3.63 -4.11 12.01
CA ALA A 10 -5.04 -3.74 12.02
C ALA A 10 -5.37 -2.58 11.07
N ALA A 11 -4.41 -1.75 10.66
CA ALA A 11 -4.61 -0.66 9.70
C ALA A 11 -4.56 -1.14 8.23
N VAL A 12 -3.86 -2.25 7.95
CA VAL A 12 -3.79 -2.85 6.59
C VAL A 12 -5.08 -3.52 6.19
N GLY A 13 -5.70 -4.24 7.13
CA GLY A 13 -6.97 -4.93 6.91
C GLY A 13 -8.02 -4.02 6.27
N PRO A 14 -8.35 -2.87 6.90
CA PRO A 14 -9.24 -1.86 6.33
C PRO A 14 -8.83 -1.36 4.94
N LEU A 15 -7.52 -1.19 4.67
CA LEU A 15 -7.03 -0.74 3.37
C LEU A 15 -7.26 -1.77 2.25
N LEU A 16 -7.07 -3.06 2.54
CA LEU A 16 -7.35 -4.13 1.58
C LEU A 16 -8.86 -4.41 1.45
N GLU A 17 -9.59 -4.29 2.56
CA GLU A 17 -11.06 -4.28 2.59
C GLU A 17 -11.64 -3.16 1.73
N THR A 18 -10.92 -2.04 1.54
CA THR A 18 -11.40 -0.97 0.68
C THR A 18 -11.55 -1.36 -0.79
N ALA A 19 -10.91 -2.45 -1.24
CA ALA A 19 -11.06 -3.02 -2.58
C ALA A 19 -12.12 -4.14 -2.64
N ARG A 20 -12.75 -4.49 -1.50
CA ARG A 20 -13.80 -5.53 -1.45
C ARG A 20 -14.97 -5.14 -2.37
N GLY A 21 -15.40 -6.06 -3.22
CA GLY A 21 -16.45 -5.82 -4.21
C GLY A 21 -15.99 -5.04 -5.44
N MET A 22 -14.69 -4.79 -5.59
CA MET A 22 -14.08 -4.24 -6.81
C MET A 22 -13.32 -5.33 -7.56
N THR A 23 -13.20 -5.18 -8.87
CA THR A 23 -12.46 -6.13 -9.72
C THR A 23 -11.01 -5.63 -9.88
N LEU A 24 -10.03 -6.53 -9.76
CA LEU A 24 -8.65 -6.23 -10.13
C LEU A 24 -8.57 -6.10 -11.65
N VAL A 25 -8.24 -4.91 -12.15
CA VAL A 25 -8.18 -4.61 -13.59
C VAL A 25 -6.76 -4.45 -14.11
N ASP A 26 -5.79 -4.16 -13.23
CA ASP A 26 -4.38 -4.02 -13.60
C ASP A 26 -3.49 -4.35 -12.39
N ALA A 27 -2.37 -5.01 -12.64
CA ALA A 27 -1.37 -5.36 -11.64
C ALA A 27 0.01 -5.29 -12.28
N GLN A 28 0.87 -4.41 -11.76
CA GLN A 28 2.15 -4.09 -12.38
C GLN A 28 3.27 -4.09 -11.35
N LEU A 29 4.38 -4.74 -11.69
CA LEU A 29 5.65 -4.57 -11.01
C LEU A 29 6.34 -3.33 -11.60
N LEU A 30 6.47 -2.29 -10.79
CA LEU A 30 7.19 -1.07 -11.13
C LEU A 30 8.63 -1.17 -10.60
N LYS A 31 9.52 -0.31 -11.11
CA LYS A 31 10.90 -0.21 -10.60
C LYS A 31 10.94 0.07 -9.09
N GLU A 32 9.93 0.77 -8.58
CA GLU A 32 9.87 1.30 -7.20
C GLU A 32 8.94 0.50 -6.28
N GLY A 33 8.31 -0.58 -6.75
CA GLY A 33 7.31 -1.31 -5.98
C GLY A 33 6.21 -1.95 -6.82
N PHE A 34 5.08 -2.24 -6.22
CA PHE A 34 3.94 -2.89 -6.88
C PHE A 34 2.76 -1.94 -6.97
N ARG A 35 2.10 -1.92 -8.12
CA ARG A 35 0.85 -1.17 -8.35
C ARG A 35 -0.27 -2.14 -8.66
N PHE A 36 -1.38 -1.99 -7.95
CA PHE A 36 -2.62 -2.72 -8.19
C PHE A 36 -3.74 -1.72 -8.45
N VAL A 37 -4.58 -2.01 -9.42
CA VAL A 37 -5.72 -1.17 -9.77
C VAL A 37 -6.98 -1.98 -9.66
N PHE A 38 -7.87 -1.55 -8.77
CA PHE A 38 -9.17 -2.14 -8.57
C PHE A 38 -10.24 -1.17 -9.08
N GLU A 39 -11.29 -1.69 -9.68
CA GLU A 39 -12.35 -0.87 -10.27
C GLU A 39 -13.72 -1.51 -10.09
N ASN A 40 -14.75 -0.68 -9.89
CA ASN A 40 -16.14 -1.06 -10.00
C ASN A 40 -16.89 -0.08 -10.93
N ALA A 41 -18.22 -0.05 -10.87
CA ALA A 41 -19.02 0.82 -11.74
C ALA A 41 -18.73 2.32 -11.56
N THR A 42 -18.35 2.75 -10.35
CA THR A 42 -18.27 4.17 -9.98
C THR A 42 -16.87 4.62 -9.55
N LEU A 43 -16.08 3.73 -8.95
CA LEU A 43 -14.81 4.06 -8.34
C LEU A 43 -13.67 3.23 -8.92
N ARG A 44 -12.51 3.87 -8.99
CA ARG A 44 -11.22 3.22 -9.25
C ARG A 44 -10.31 3.47 -8.05
N LYS A 45 -9.65 2.42 -7.56
CA LYS A 45 -8.65 2.48 -6.50
C LYS A 45 -7.32 2.03 -7.03
N VAL A 46 -6.31 2.86 -6.85
CA VAL A 46 -4.92 2.55 -7.17
C VAL A 46 -4.21 2.31 -5.84
N ILE A 47 -3.73 1.10 -5.65
CA ILE A 47 -2.96 0.69 -4.48
C ILE A 47 -1.50 0.57 -4.90
N LEU A 48 -0.63 1.30 -4.21
CA LEU A 48 0.80 1.36 -4.48
C LEU A 48 1.55 0.90 -3.24
N LEU A 49 2.34 -0.16 -3.39
CA LEU A 49 3.18 -0.74 -2.34
C LEU A 49 4.64 -0.41 -2.67
N LYS A 50 5.30 0.39 -1.84
CA LYS A 50 6.69 0.78 -2.03
C LYS A 50 7.53 0.35 -0.84
N PRO A 51 8.57 -0.48 -1.01
CA PRO A 51 9.56 -0.66 0.03
C PRO A 51 10.32 0.65 0.22
N ARG A 52 10.50 1.06 1.47
CA ARG A 52 11.33 2.19 1.88
C ARG A 52 12.35 1.71 2.90
N VAL A 53 13.54 2.27 2.81
CA VAL A 53 14.61 2.02 3.76
C VAL A 53 15.02 3.37 4.32
N TYR A 54 14.88 3.53 5.64
CA TYR A 54 15.46 4.65 6.35
C TYR A 54 16.91 4.30 6.63
N THR A 55 17.84 5.01 5.99
CA THR A 55 19.26 4.84 6.26
C THR A 55 19.79 6.06 6.98
N ASP A 56 20.63 5.85 7.99
CA ASP A 56 21.53 6.89 8.49
C ASP A 56 22.87 6.71 7.75
N GLY A 57 22.98 7.35 6.57
CA GLY A 57 24.09 7.14 5.64
C GLY A 57 23.88 5.99 4.64
N ALA A 58 24.94 5.27 4.27
CA ALA A 58 24.94 4.27 3.19
C ALA A 58 24.75 2.81 3.68
N VAL A 59 24.47 2.60 4.96
CA VAL A 59 24.41 1.26 5.57
C VAL A 59 23.05 1.08 6.24
N ILE A 60 22.39 -0.05 5.95
CA ILE A 60 21.23 -0.52 6.70
C ILE A 60 21.77 -1.16 7.97
N VAL A 61 21.49 -0.57 9.13
CA VAL A 61 22.07 -1.01 10.40
C VAL A 61 21.15 -2.01 11.07
N ASP A 62 19.84 -1.85 10.92
CA ASP A 62 18.84 -2.72 11.51
C ASP A 62 17.63 -2.89 10.57
N PRO A 63 17.60 -3.95 9.73
CA PRO A 63 16.52 -4.17 8.78
C PRO A 63 15.12 -4.26 9.42
N ILE A 64 15.03 -4.61 10.70
CA ILE A 64 13.74 -4.75 11.40
C ILE A 64 13.12 -3.37 11.68
N ASN A 65 13.96 -2.37 11.94
CA ASN A 65 13.55 -1.00 12.25
C ASN A 65 13.68 -0.04 11.05
N ASP A 66 14.64 -0.31 10.17
CA ASP A 66 15.01 0.59 9.07
C ASP A 66 14.22 0.32 7.79
N VAL A 67 13.61 -0.87 7.65
CA VAL A 67 12.83 -1.24 6.46
C VAL A 67 11.34 -1.13 6.76
N VAL A 68 10.62 -0.39 5.92
CA VAL A 68 9.16 -0.30 5.93
C VAL A 68 8.60 -0.55 4.52
N VAL A 69 7.34 -0.95 4.42
CA VAL A 69 6.59 -0.85 3.16
C VAL A 69 5.54 0.21 3.35
N GLN A 70 5.59 1.21 2.48
CA GLN A 70 4.55 2.20 2.37
C GLN A 70 3.43 1.65 1.49
N PHE A 71 2.21 1.67 2.01
CA PHE A 71 0.99 1.38 1.29
C PHE A 71 0.26 2.68 1.06
N THR A 72 0.07 3.06 -0.21
CA THR A 72 -0.74 4.21 -0.59
C THR A 72 -1.95 3.73 -1.36
N VAL A 73 -3.14 4.13 -0.92
CA VAL A 73 -4.41 3.90 -1.61
C VAL A 73 -4.93 5.24 -2.07
N THR A 74 -5.06 5.39 -3.39
CA THR A 74 -5.64 6.59 -4.00
C THR A 74 -6.94 6.22 -4.70
N THR A 75 -8.03 6.89 -4.34
CA THR A 75 -9.37 6.68 -4.91
C THR A 75 -9.67 7.76 -5.94
N TYR A 76 -10.21 7.34 -7.08
CA TYR A 76 -10.64 8.18 -8.18
C TYR A 76 -12.07 7.86 -8.59
N ASP A 77 -12.73 8.81 -9.24
CA ASP A 77 -13.92 8.52 -10.03
C ASP A 77 -13.53 7.66 -11.25
N ALA A 78 -14.21 6.54 -11.46
CA ALA A 78 -13.85 5.60 -12.53
C ALA A 78 -14.06 6.19 -13.93
N ALA A 79 -15.12 6.99 -14.13
CA ALA A 79 -15.43 7.56 -15.43
C ALA A 79 -14.41 8.64 -15.81
N ALA A 80 -14.09 9.53 -14.88
CA ALA A 80 -13.08 10.56 -15.08
C ALA A 80 -11.70 9.96 -15.37
N TYR A 81 -11.28 8.95 -14.61
CA TYR A 81 -9.98 8.29 -14.79
C TYR A 81 -9.86 7.62 -16.15
N ARG A 82 -10.91 6.96 -16.64
CA ARG A 82 -10.89 6.32 -17.98
C ARG A 82 -10.78 7.34 -19.12
N GLN A 83 -11.24 8.58 -18.91
CA GLN A 83 -11.16 9.64 -19.92
C GLN A 83 -9.76 10.27 -19.97
N ASN A 84 -9.16 10.58 -18.80
CA ASN A 84 -7.83 11.16 -18.74
C ASN A 84 -7.14 10.91 -17.38
N ASP A 85 -6.47 9.76 -17.26
CA ASP A 85 -5.69 9.34 -16.09
C ASP A 85 -4.80 10.47 -15.55
N ALA A 86 -3.93 11.03 -16.41
CA ALA A 86 -2.89 11.98 -16.03
C ALA A 86 -3.41 13.30 -15.42
N GLN A 87 -4.69 13.63 -15.61
CA GLN A 87 -5.30 14.87 -15.10
C GLN A 87 -6.42 14.59 -14.09
N THR A 88 -6.72 13.33 -13.80
CA THR A 88 -7.80 13.00 -12.87
C THR A 88 -7.37 13.30 -11.44
N LYS A 89 -8.08 14.23 -10.79
CA LYS A 89 -7.83 14.57 -9.40
C LYS A 89 -8.27 13.41 -8.48
N PRO A 90 -7.46 13.00 -7.50
CA PRO A 90 -7.89 12.01 -6.53
C PRO A 90 -9.05 12.54 -5.69
N LEU A 91 -10.04 11.68 -5.45
CA LEU A 91 -11.13 11.92 -4.51
C LEU A 91 -10.63 11.80 -3.06
N GLU A 92 -9.75 10.84 -2.82
CA GLU A 92 -9.17 10.53 -1.52
C GLU A 92 -7.79 9.89 -1.72
N GLU A 93 -6.86 10.17 -0.82
CA GLU A 93 -5.57 9.49 -0.76
C GLU A 93 -5.25 9.19 0.70
N THR A 94 -4.92 7.93 0.98
CA THR A 94 -4.48 7.48 2.31
C THR A 94 -3.15 6.75 2.15
N SER A 95 -2.19 7.04 3.03
CA SER A 95 -0.91 6.36 3.05
C SER A 95 -0.58 5.89 4.46
N ILE A 96 -0.10 4.64 4.57
CA ILE A 96 0.39 4.06 5.82
C ILE A 96 1.75 3.43 5.58
N GLU A 97 2.58 3.40 6.62
CA GLU A 97 3.87 2.73 6.59
C GLU A 97 3.83 1.53 7.53
N LEU A 98 4.27 0.37 7.02
CA LEU A 98 4.34 -0.87 7.76
C LEU A 98 5.79 -1.29 7.96
N PRO A 99 6.28 -1.30 9.21
CA PRO A 99 7.61 -1.82 9.52
C PRO A 99 7.77 -3.28 9.10
N TYR A 100 8.98 -3.67 8.66
CA TYR A 100 9.32 -5.04 8.28
C TYR A 100 8.92 -6.08 9.35
N SER A 101 9.06 -5.72 10.63
CA SER A 101 8.64 -6.52 11.79
C SER A 101 7.16 -6.93 11.78
N THR A 102 6.31 -6.26 10.99
CA THR A 102 4.87 -6.54 10.90
C THR A 102 4.50 -7.46 9.73
N TRP A 103 5.45 -7.84 8.87
CA TRP A 103 5.14 -8.62 7.65
C TRP A 103 5.11 -10.13 7.89
N PHE A 104 5.71 -10.60 8.98
CA PHE A 104 5.79 -12.00 9.34
C PHE A 104 5.22 -12.19 10.75
N PHE A 105 4.20 -13.02 10.89
CA PHE A 105 3.70 -13.38 12.21
C PHE A 105 4.50 -14.56 12.76
N GLN A 106 4.63 -14.60 14.09
CA GLN A 106 5.18 -15.77 14.78
C GLN A 106 4.24 -16.97 14.55
N GLY A 107 4.52 -17.78 13.53
CA GLY A 107 3.66 -18.90 13.13
C GLY A 107 3.61 -19.19 11.62
N ASP A 108 4.01 -18.24 10.77
CA ASP A 108 3.90 -18.35 9.30
C ASP A 108 4.88 -19.37 8.66
N TYR A 109 5.82 -19.91 9.43
CA TYR A 109 6.83 -20.88 8.98
C TYR A 109 6.63 -22.29 9.56
N ARG A 110 5.40 -22.81 9.56
CA ARG A 110 5.13 -24.21 9.88
C ARG A 110 4.56 -24.98 8.71
#